data_AF-A0A378W3P9-F1
#
_entry.id   AF-A0A378W3P9-F1
#
_cell.length_a   1.000
_cell.length_b   1.000
_cell.length_c   1.000
_cell.angle_alpha   90.00
_cell.angle_beta   90.00
_cell.angle_gamma   90.00
#
_symmetry.space_group_name_H-M   'P 1'
#
loop_
_entity.id
_entity.type
_entity.pdbx_description
1 polymer ?
#
loop_
_entity_poly.entity_id
_entity_poly.type
_entity_poly.pdbx_seq_one_letter_code
_entity_poly.pdbx_strand_id
1 'polypeptide(L)'
;MLALNTDASVRRLGKGGDRPVNPLENRAAVAAALESVDLVTWFDEDTPAALIEAVKPEILVKGGDWVVDKIVGAAETLARGGQVFSIPFLHQTSTTKTLAKIRAAEGGK
;
A
#
# COMPACT_ATOMS: atom_id res chain seq x y z
N MET A 1 10.20 4.99 5.01
CA MET A 1 8.89 4.81 5.72
C MET A 1 7.87 4.16 4.80
N LEU A 2 7.11 3.19 5.32
CA LEU A 2 5.99 2.56 4.63
C LEU A 2 4.70 2.75 5.43
N ALA A 3 3.65 3.30 4.81
CA ALA A 3 2.35 3.50 5.44
C ALA A 3 1.34 2.48 4.92
N LEU A 4 0.64 1.81 5.84
CA LEU A 4 -0.36 0.79 5.53
C LEU A 4 -1.77 1.32 5.82
N ASN A 5 -2.74 1.01 4.96
CA ASN A 5 -4.15 1.20 5.29
C ASN A 5 -4.53 0.34 6.52
N THR A 6 -5.36 0.86 7.41
CA THR A 6 -6.06 0.06 8.43
C THR A 6 -7.03 -0.95 7.79
N ASP A 7 -7.54 -1.89 8.57
CA ASP A 7 -8.51 -2.88 8.08
C ASP A 7 -9.82 -2.21 7.64
N ALA A 8 -10.27 -1.17 8.35
CA ALA A 8 -11.43 -0.39 7.98
C ALA A 8 -11.20 0.37 6.67
N SER A 9 -10.06 1.04 6.52
CA SER A 9 -9.66 1.73 5.28
C SER A 9 -9.65 0.78 4.09
N VAL A 10 -9.04 -0.41 4.23
CA VAL A 10 -9.02 -1.44 3.16
C VAL A 10 -10.43 -1.87 2.75
N ARG A 11 -11.35 -2.04 3.71
CA ARG A 11 -12.74 -2.45 3.43
C ARG A 11 -13.49 -1.39 2.64
N ARG A 12 -13.30 -0.10 2.93
CA ARG A 12 -13.95 1.02 2.23
C ARG A 12 -13.48 1.18 0.78
N LEU A 13 -12.24 0.77 0.47
CA LEU A 13 -11.69 0.81 -0.90
C LEU A 13 -12.33 -0.21 -1.87
N GLY A 14 -13.35 -0.97 -1.45
CA GLY A 14 -14.27 -1.62 -2.38
C GLY A 14 -13.69 -2.78 -3.20
N LYS A 15 -12.52 -3.31 -2.83
CA LYS A 15 -11.93 -4.48 -3.53
C LYS A 15 -12.61 -5.83 -3.20
N GLY A 16 -13.73 -5.80 -2.47
CA GLY A 16 -14.64 -6.93 -2.20
C GLY A 16 -14.11 -8.01 -1.23
N GLY A 17 -15.06 -8.78 -0.67
CA GLY A 17 -14.84 -10.07 0.02
C GLY A 17 -14.23 -10.01 1.44
N ASP A 18 -13.51 -11.08 1.80
CA ASP A 18 -12.80 -11.31 3.08
C ASP A 18 -11.55 -10.43 3.29
N ARG A 19 -11.55 -9.20 2.77
CA ARG A 19 -10.37 -8.31 2.80
C ARG A 19 -10.41 -7.35 4.00
N PRO A 20 -9.24 -7.06 4.61
CA PRO A 20 -7.96 -7.73 4.38
C PRO A 20 -7.95 -9.15 4.98
N VAL A 21 -7.23 -10.07 4.35
CA VAL A 21 -7.07 -11.45 4.85
C VAL A 21 -6.26 -11.47 6.15
N ASN A 22 -5.22 -10.65 6.20
CA ASN A 22 -4.37 -10.46 7.37
C ASN A 22 -4.72 -9.12 8.03
N PRO A 23 -4.94 -9.08 9.36
CA PRO A 23 -5.19 -7.83 10.07
C PRO A 23 -3.99 -6.89 10.00
N LEU A 24 -4.21 -5.61 10.29
CA LEU A 24 -3.19 -4.56 10.23
C LEU A 24 -1.90 -4.95 10.95
N GLU A 25 -1.99 -5.45 12.17
CA GLU A 25 -0.83 -5.82 13.00
C GLU A 25 0.08 -6.83 12.29
N ASN A 26 -0.50 -7.87 11.70
CA ASN A 26 0.26 -8.89 10.96
C ASN A 26 0.89 -8.32 9.70
N ARG A 27 0.18 -7.46 8.97
CA ARG A 27 0.71 -6.79 7.77
C ARG A 27 1.86 -5.86 8.13
N ALA A 28 1.73 -5.12 9.23
CA ALA A 28 2.75 -4.22 9.74
C ALA A 28 3.99 -4.98 10.20
N ALA A 29 3.84 -6.09 10.91
CA ALA A 29 4.95 -6.94 11.35
C ALA A 29 5.77 -7.46 10.16
N VAL A 30 5.12 -7.98 9.11
CA VAL A 30 5.82 -8.44 7.90
C VAL A 30 6.53 -7.30 7.19
N ALA A 31 5.87 -6.14 7.05
CA ALA A 31 6.48 -4.96 6.44
C ALA A 31 7.70 -4.45 7.22
N ALA A 32 7.63 -4.45 8.55
CA ALA A 32 8.70 -4.00 9.43
C ALA A 32 9.88 -4.99 9.49
N ALA A 33 9.67 -6.24 9.10
CA ALA A 33 10.72 -7.26 9.03
C ALA A 33 11.59 -7.13 7.75
N LEU A 34 11.22 -6.27 6.81
CA LEU A 34 12.01 -6.04 5.59
C LEU A 34 13.19 -5.14 5.90
N GLU A 35 14.41 -5.57 5.55
CA GLU A 35 15.65 -4.80 5.73
C GLU A 35 15.57 -3.39 5.13
N SER A 36 14.84 -3.22 4.03
CA SER A 36 14.67 -1.94 3.33
C SER A 36 13.64 -0.99 3.93
N VAL A 37 13.03 -1.33 5.07
CA VAL A 37 11.95 -0.55 5.70
C VAL A 37 12.40 -0.06 7.08
N ASP A 38 12.72 1.23 7.19
CA ASP A 38 13.15 1.84 8.46
C ASP A 38 12.01 2.06 9.46
N LEU A 39 10.80 2.29 8.95
CA LEU A 39 9.63 2.65 9.74
C LEU A 39 8.35 2.21 9.04
N VAL A 40 7.46 1.56 9.80
CA VAL A 40 6.09 1.26 9.39
C VAL A 40 5.12 2.10 10.20
N THR A 41 4.14 2.69 9.51
CA THR A 41 3.02 3.42 10.10
C THR A 41 1.71 3.06 9.39
N TRP A 42 0.59 3.62 9.81
CA TRP A 42 -0.71 3.39 9.20
C TRP A 42 -1.59 4.64 9.18
N PHE A 43 -2.67 4.57 8.40
CA PHE A 43 -3.69 5.61 8.31
C PHE A 43 -5.06 4.96 8.14
N ASP A 44 -6.10 5.56 8.74
CA ASP A 44 -7.46 5.03 8.66
C ASP A 44 -8.25 5.64 7.50
N GLU A 45 -7.86 6.79 6.99
CA GLU A 45 -8.57 7.55 5.96
C GLU A 45 -8.63 6.80 4.62
N ASP A 46 -9.51 7.26 3.72
CA ASP A 46 -9.67 6.66 2.37
C ASP A 46 -8.45 6.90 1.48
N THR A 47 -7.66 7.93 1.78
CA THR A 47 -6.42 8.26 1.08
C THR A 47 -5.33 8.66 2.08
N PRO A 48 -4.05 8.48 1.75
CA PRO A 48 -2.95 8.87 2.64
C PRO A 48 -2.69 10.38 2.67
N ALA A 49 -3.55 11.23 2.08
CA ALA A 49 -3.28 12.66 1.88
C ALA A 49 -2.93 13.39 3.19
N ALA A 50 -3.71 13.18 4.25
CA ALA A 50 -3.47 13.80 5.55
C ALA A 50 -2.13 13.37 6.17
N LEU A 51 -1.79 12.09 6.05
CA LEU A 51 -0.51 11.56 6.53
C LEU A 51 0.66 12.12 5.72
N ILE A 52 0.52 12.21 4.39
CA ILE A 52 1.54 12.81 3.51
C ILE A 52 1.75 14.28 3.87
N GLU A 53 0.69 15.03 4.16
CA GLU A 53 0.81 16.44 4.58
C GLU A 53 1.43 16.60 5.97
N ALA A 54 1.16 15.67 6.89
CA ALA A 54 1.77 15.68 8.22
C ALA A 54 3.28 15.35 8.16
N VAL A 55 3.67 14.37 7.34
CA VAL A 55 5.06 13.89 7.22
C VAL A 55 5.90 14.76 6.29
N LYS A 56 5.27 15.34 5.25
CA LYS A 56 5.93 16.13 4.19
C LYS A 56 7.16 15.42 3.59
N PRO A 57 6.98 14.23 2.99
CA PRO A 57 8.11 13.49 2.45
C PRO A 57 8.80 14.27 1.33
N GLU A 58 10.14 14.26 1.34
CA GLU A 58 10.96 14.80 0.25
C GLU A 58 10.80 13.98 -1.03
N ILE A 59 10.59 12.67 -0.89
CA ILE A 59 10.38 11.74 -2.00
C ILE A 59 9.11 10.92 -1.74
N LEU A 60 8.14 11.01 -2.65
CA LEU A 60 6.91 10.21 -2.65
C LEU A 60 6.95 9.19 -3.77
N VAL A 61 6.81 7.90 -3.43
CA VAL A 61 6.87 6.81 -4.40
C VAL A 61 5.55 6.05 -4.43
N LYS A 62 5.04 5.77 -5.63
CA LYS A 62 3.91 4.86 -5.85
C LYS A 62 4.32 3.72 -6.78
N GLY A 63 4.03 2.49 -6.37
CA GLY A 63 4.17 1.33 -7.25
C GLY A 63 3.03 1.24 -8.27
N GLY A 64 3.36 0.87 -9.50
CA GLY A 64 2.47 0.66 -10.63
C GLY A 64 2.69 1.66 -11.76
N ASP A 65 1.74 1.67 -12.71
CA ASP A 65 1.80 2.49 -13.91
C ASP A 65 0.89 3.72 -13.76
N TRP A 66 1.08 4.48 -12.67
CA TRP A 66 0.29 5.67 -12.38
C TRP A 66 0.94 6.90 -13.02
N VAL A 67 0.12 7.73 -13.67
CA VAL A 67 0.58 9.08 -14.03
C VAL A 67 0.79 9.86 -12.73
N VAL A 68 1.91 10.59 -12.64
CA VAL A 68 2.33 11.27 -11.40
C VAL A 68 1.26 12.19 -10.84
N ASP A 69 0.52 12.89 -11.71
CA ASP A 69 -0.58 13.80 -11.34
C ASP A 69 -1.79 13.07 -10.72
N LYS A 70 -1.88 11.75 -10.86
CA LYS A 70 -2.92 10.90 -10.24
C LYS A 70 -2.49 10.31 -8.91
N ILE A 71 -1.25 10.50 -8.48
CA ILE A 71 -0.78 10.03 -7.17
C ILE A 71 -1.24 11.02 -6.10
N VAL A 72 -2.00 10.53 -5.12
CA VAL A 72 -2.41 11.32 -3.95
C VAL A 72 -1.19 11.91 -3.25
N GLY A 73 -1.21 13.22 -3.00
CA GLY A 73 -0.11 13.96 -2.36
C GLY A 73 0.96 14.45 -3.34
N ALA A 74 0.86 14.15 -4.64
CA ALA A 74 1.88 14.56 -5.61
C ALA A 74 1.97 16.07 -5.78
N ALA A 75 0.82 16.76 -5.91
CA ALA A 75 0.79 18.21 -6.11
C ALA A 75 1.44 18.94 -4.93
N GLU A 76 1.08 18.54 -3.70
CA GLU A 76 1.57 19.12 -2.47
C GLU A 76 3.07 18.85 -2.26
N THR A 77 3.53 17.62 -2.54
CA THR A 77 4.97 17.28 -2.48
C THR A 77 5.78 18.08 -3.50
N LEU A 78 5.32 18.17 -4.75
CA LEU A 78 6.01 18.93 -5.80
C LEU A 78 6.03 20.43 -5.51
N ALA A 79 4.93 21.00 -5.00
CA ALA A 79 4.84 22.41 -4.64
C ALA A 79 5.83 22.82 -3.53
N ARG A 80 6.25 21.86 -2.69
CA ARG A 80 7.27 22.05 -1.65
C ARG A 80 8.70 21.79 -2.14
N GLY A 81 8.90 21.45 -3.42
CA GLY A 81 10.20 21.12 -3.97
C GLY A 81 10.64 19.66 -3.79
N GLY A 82 9.74 18.78 -3.35
CA GLY A 82 9.99 17.34 -3.29
C GLY A 82 9.86 16.66 -4.66
N GLN A 83 10.06 15.34 -4.69
CA GLN A 83 10.03 14.52 -5.90
C GLN A 83 8.95 13.45 -5.80
N VAL A 84 8.35 13.09 -6.94
CA VAL A 84 7.33 12.04 -7.02
C VAL A 84 7.69 11.06 -8.12
N PHE A 85 7.69 9.76 -7.78
CA PHE A 85 8.03 8.69 -8.72
C PHE A 85 6.92 7.64 -8.79
N SER A 86 6.60 7.22 -10.02
CA SER A 86 5.87 5.97 -10.25
C SER A 86 6.87 4.90 -10.67
N ILE A 87 6.91 3.79 -9.93
CA ILE A 87 7.83 2.68 -10.21
C ILE A 87 7.05 1.44 -10.70
N PRO A 88 7.45 0.80 -11.81
CA PRO A 88 6.74 -0.36 -12.32
C PRO A 88 6.85 -1.56 -11.37
N PHE A 89 5.78 -2.37 -11.28
CA PHE A 89 5.85 -3.64 -10.58
C PHE A 89 6.51 -4.70 -11.45
N LEU A 90 7.68 -5.20 -11.02
CA LEU A 90 8.42 -6.24 -11.75
C LEU A 90 7.70 -7.60 -11.83
N HIS A 91 6.85 -7.93 -10.85
CA HIS A 91 6.13 -9.20 -10.80
C HIS A 91 4.66 -8.99 -10.43
N GLN A 92 3.75 -9.47 -11.27
CA GLN A 92 2.32 -9.48 -10.95
C GLN A 92 1.98 -10.58 -9.93
N THR A 93 2.23 -10.32 -8.66
CA THR A 93 1.72 -11.11 -7.54
C THR A 93 0.46 -10.44 -7.00
N SER A 94 -0.65 -11.17 -6.91
CA SER A 94 -1.88 -10.65 -6.29
C SER A 94 -2.39 -11.62 -5.25
N THR A 95 -2.93 -11.08 -4.14
CA THR A 95 -3.52 -11.89 -3.07
C THR A 95 -4.60 -12.83 -3.60
N THR A 96 -5.40 -12.38 -4.58
CA THR A 96 -6.39 -13.22 -5.26
C THR A 96 -5.74 -14.44 -5.93
N LYS A 97 -4.65 -14.26 -6.69
CA LYS A 97 -3.95 -15.35 -7.37
C LYS A 97 -3.33 -16.32 -6.35
N THR A 98 -2.78 -15.81 -5.25
CA THR A 98 -2.20 -16.65 -4.19
C THR A 98 -3.27 -17.49 -3.50
N LEU A 99 -4.40 -16.89 -3.10
CA LEU A 99 -5.52 -17.62 -2.49
C LEU A 99 -6.11 -18.69 -3.42
N ALA A 100 -6.25 -18.38 -4.72
CA ALA A 100 -6.73 -19.34 -5.70
C ALA A 100 -5.80 -20.58 -5.80
N LYS A 101 -4.48 -20.37 -5.79
CA LYS A 101 -3.49 -21.46 -5.78
C LYS A 101 -3.60 -22.33 -4.52
N ILE A 102 -3.76 -21.71 -3.34
CA ILE A 102 -3.92 -22.44 -2.07
C ILE A 102 -5.18 -23.30 -2.09
N ARG A 103 -6.34 -22.71 -2.44
CA ARG A 103 -7.62 -23.45 -2.48
C ARG A 103 -7.61 -24.60 -3.48
N ALA A 104 -6.96 -24.43 -4.63
CA ALA A 104 -6.80 -25.50 -5.62
C ALA A 104 -5.95 -26.67 -5.10
N ALA A 105 -4.92 -26.39 -4.28
CA ALA A 105 -4.09 -27.42 -3.66
C ALA A 105 -4.82 -28.18 -2.53
N GLU A 106 -5.72 -27.50 -1.80
CA GLU A 106 -6.50 -28.12 -0.72
C GLU A 106 -7.68 -28.97 -1.23
N GLY A 107 -8.34 -28.57 -2.32
CA GLY A 107 -9.47 -29.31 -2.91
C GLY A 107 -9.08 -30.54 -3.75
N GLY A 108 -7.78 -30.82 -3.89
CA GLY A 108 -7.25 -32.01 -4.56
C GLY A 108 -7.01 -33.22 -3.64
N LYS A 109 -7.54 -33.18 -2.41
CA LYS A 109 -7.58 -34.31 -1.48
C LYS A 109 -8.96 -34.95 -1.44
#